data_AF-A0A523S038-F1
#
_entry.id   AF-A0A523S038-F1
#
_cell.length_a   1.000
_cell.length_b   1.000
_cell.length_c   1.000
_cell.angle_alpha   90.00
_cell.angle_beta   90.00
_cell.angle_gamma   90.00
#
_symmetry.space_group_name_H-M   'P 1'
#
loop_
_entity.id
_entity.type
_entity.pdbx_description
1 polymer ?
#
loop_
_entity_poly.entity_id
_entity_poly.type
_entity_poly.pdbx_seq_one_letter_code
_entity_poly.pdbx_strand_id
1 'polypeptide(L)'
;MNNEEDTFFEKEEYDEEEEEEVEVEIVESFPDEEDEESDDGYDPRYALDVPSRLTKFTDNPWPTTAFILMVAGFLVVFAPSILWEGANRYFLIASYVLIILCGVAASYSLVTWEKAQGSRLRWAGLTNLIVVILCGSIGTLDSISWVISFQSFIPGIATPLISLTMVLVVFSIYTLWIVQKQFAGPRR
;
A
#
# COMPACT_ATOMS: atom_id res chain seq x y z
N MET A 1 70.63 -32.24 10.53
CA MET A 1 70.71 -31.02 11.34
C MET A 1 69.37 -30.33 11.15
N ASN A 2 68.35 -30.88 11.81
CA ASN A 2 67.87 -30.54 13.16
C ASN A 2 66.99 -29.30 13.06
N ASN A 3 65.67 -29.49 12.95
CA ASN A 3 64.70 -29.72 14.06
C ASN A 3 64.35 -28.39 14.73
N GLU A 4 63.09 -27.98 14.58
CA GLU A 4 62.02 -28.03 15.62
C GLU A 4 61.89 -26.60 16.17
N GLU A 5 60.82 -25.87 15.85
CA GLU A 5 59.68 -25.52 16.72
C GLU A 5 59.14 -24.20 16.09
N ASP A 6 57.86 -23.88 15.85
CA ASP A 6 56.61 -24.37 16.37
C ASP A 6 55.51 -24.23 15.30
N THR A 7 54.97 -25.36 14.89
CA THR A 7 53.63 -25.49 14.35
C THR A 7 52.63 -25.37 15.50
N PHE A 8 52.00 -24.21 15.65
CA PHE A 8 50.90 -23.99 16.59
C PHE A 8 49.59 -24.54 15.98
N PHE A 9 49.42 -25.86 16.08
CA PHE A 9 48.15 -26.57 15.85
C PHE A 9 47.75 -27.30 17.13
N GLU A 10 46.49 -27.13 17.51
CA GLU A 10 45.58 -28.18 18.00
C GLU A 10 44.25 -27.83 17.27
N LYS A 11 43.65 -28.59 16.33
CA LYS A 11 43.14 -29.98 16.34
C LYS A 11 42.50 -30.32 17.69
N GLU A 12 41.26 -30.74 17.86
CA GLU A 12 40.16 -31.26 17.03
C GLU A 12 38.95 -31.23 17.99
N GLU A 13 37.75 -30.87 17.54
CA GLU A 13 36.54 -31.61 17.93
C GLU A 13 35.38 -31.22 17.00
N TYR A 14 34.86 -32.22 16.30
CA TYR A 14 33.50 -32.19 15.77
C TYR A 14 32.58 -32.32 16.98
N ASP A 15 31.60 -31.44 17.11
CA ASP A 15 30.30 -31.86 17.66
C ASP A 15 29.19 -31.17 16.85
N GLU A 16 28.31 -32.02 16.36
CA GLU A 16 27.00 -31.71 15.81
C GLU A 16 26.13 -31.16 16.94
N GLU A 17 25.74 -29.89 16.90
CA GLU A 17 24.49 -29.47 17.53
C GLU A 17 23.74 -28.57 16.55
N GLU A 18 22.59 -29.10 16.14
CA GLU A 18 21.52 -28.45 15.41
C GLU A 18 21.25 -27.07 16.03
N GLU A 19 21.36 -25.99 15.25
CA GLU A 19 20.67 -24.76 15.61
C GLU A 19 19.17 -25.03 15.43
N GLU A 20 18.56 -25.51 16.51
CA GLU A 20 17.13 -25.61 16.72
C GLU A 20 16.44 -24.35 16.18
N GLU A 21 15.41 -24.59 15.36
CA GLU A 21 14.35 -23.65 15.12
C GLU A 21 13.87 -23.12 16.48
N VAL A 22 14.27 -21.90 16.85
CA VAL A 22 13.56 -21.17 17.89
C VAL A 22 12.22 -20.77 17.29
N GLU A 23 11.30 -21.73 17.25
CA GLU A 23 9.87 -21.47 17.33
C GLU A 23 9.68 -20.64 18.59
N VAL A 24 9.56 -19.32 18.42
CA VAL A 24 8.97 -18.48 19.44
C VAL A 24 7.50 -18.88 19.50
N GLU A 25 7.23 -19.97 20.22
CA GLU A 25 5.91 -20.33 20.73
C GLU A 25 5.52 -19.17 21.66
N ILE A 26 4.80 -18.21 21.11
CA ILE A 26 4.10 -17.21 21.91
C ILE A 26 2.97 -17.97 22.60
N VAL A 27 3.30 -18.55 23.75
CA VAL A 27 2.35 -19.18 24.66
C VAL A 27 1.29 -18.14 25.02
N GLU A 28 0.09 -18.40 24.53
CA GLU A 28 -1.16 -17.79 24.96
C GLU A 28 -1.27 -17.88 26.49
N SER A 29 -1.35 -16.72 27.14
CA SER A 29 -1.87 -16.63 28.50
C SER A 29 -2.64 -15.34 28.67
N PHE A 30 -3.88 -15.32 28.19
CA PHE A 30 -4.92 -14.49 28.78
C PHE A 30 -6.15 -15.37 29.03
N PRO A 31 -6.68 -15.36 30.26
CA PRO A 31 -7.55 -16.41 30.79
C PRO A 31 -8.94 -16.40 30.16
N ASP A 32 -9.45 -17.61 29.95
CA ASP A 32 -10.87 -17.90 29.72
C ASP A 32 -11.71 -17.42 30.91
N GLU A 33 -12.59 -16.46 30.67
CA GLU A 33 -13.82 -16.27 31.45
C GLU A 33 -14.98 -16.51 30.48
N GLU A 34 -15.44 -17.76 30.43
CA GLU A 34 -16.76 -18.13 29.94
C GLU A 34 -17.85 -17.65 30.92
N ASP A 35 -19.04 -17.43 30.36
CA ASP A 35 -20.36 -17.28 30.97
C ASP A 35 -20.81 -15.87 31.41
N GLU A 36 -21.57 -15.22 30.52
CA GLU A 36 -22.95 -14.82 30.83
C GLU A 36 -23.79 -14.82 29.53
N GLU A 37 -24.48 -15.93 29.30
CA GLU A 37 -25.54 -16.05 28.29
C GLU A 37 -26.84 -15.39 28.79
N SER A 38 -27.55 -14.79 27.83
CA SER A 38 -28.95 -14.32 27.86
C SER A 38 -29.25 -12.91 28.39
N ASP A 39 -29.45 -11.96 27.47
CA ASP A 39 -30.71 -11.20 27.40
C ASP A 39 -30.89 -10.56 26.01
N ASP A 40 -31.93 -10.99 25.31
CA ASP A 40 -32.68 -10.32 24.24
C ASP A 40 -31.94 -9.47 23.18
N GLY A 41 -31.63 -10.11 22.05
CA GLY A 41 -32.39 -9.87 20.82
C GLY A 41 -32.44 -8.47 20.21
N TYR A 42 -31.49 -7.57 20.50
CA TYR A 42 -31.36 -6.30 19.77
C TYR A 42 -29.90 -5.88 19.61
N ASP A 43 -29.26 -6.30 18.52
CA ASP A 43 -27.99 -5.73 18.08
C ASP A 43 -28.26 -4.37 17.39
N PRO A 44 -27.89 -3.23 18.00
CA PRO A 44 -28.12 -1.91 17.42
C PRO A 44 -27.31 -1.68 16.13
N ARG A 45 -26.43 -2.60 15.72
CA ARG A 45 -25.74 -2.57 14.42
C ARG A 45 -26.67 -2.75 13.22
N TYR A 46 -27.89 -3.27 13.42
CA TYR A 46 -28.89 -3.44 12.35
C TYR A 46 -29.95 -2.33 12.29
N ALA A 47 -29.94 -1.36 13.22
CA ALA A 47 -31.01 -0.35 13.31
C ALA A 47 -30.85 0.85 12.35
N LEU A 48 -29.74 0.94 11.62
CA LEU A 48 -29.46 2.01 10.66
C LEU A 48 -28.77 1.48 9.41
N ASP A 49 -29.25 0.37 8.85
CA ASP A 49 -28.80 -0.11 7.54
C ASP A 49 -29.47 0.70 6.42
N VAL A 50 -29.18 2.00 6.40
CA VAL A 50 -29.28 2.76 5.14
C VAL A 50 -27.95 2.48 4.46
N PRO A 51 -27.91 1.69 3.37
CA PRO A 51 -26.64 1.36 2.72
C PRO A 51 -25.98 2.66 2.29
N SER A 52 -24.95 3.06 3.04
CA SER A 52 -24.17 4.23 2.72
C SER A 52 -23.54 4.00 1.35
N ARG A 53 -23.50 5.04 0.51
CA ARG A 53 -22.88 4.97 -0.82
C ARG A 53 -21.43 4.48 -0.75
N LEU A 54 -20.78 4.67 0.40
CA LEU A 54 -19.43 4.18 0.68
C LEU A 54 -19.40 2.66 0.86
N THR A 55 -20.34 2.08 1.61
CA THR A 55 -20.43 0.62 1.80
C THR A 55 -20.67 -0.09 0.45
N LYS A 56 -21.58 0.45 -0.37
CA LYS A 56 -21.80 -0.09 -1.73
C LYS A 56 -20.57 0.02 -2.62
N PHE A 57 -19.71 1.02 -2.41
CA PHE A 57 -18.47 1.18 -3.17
C PHE A 57 -17.41 0.20 -2.69
N THR A 58 -17.30 -0.05 -1.39
CA THR A 58 -16.29 -0.95 -0.83
C THR A 58 -16.57 -2.42 -1.15
N ASP A 59 -17.85 -2.80 -1.29
CA ASP A 59 -18.26 -4.12 -1.77
C ASP A 59 -17.77 -4.43 -3.20
N ASN A 60 -17.84 -3.45 -4.10
CA ASN A 60 -17.35 -3.58 -5.48
C ASN A 60 -16.81 -2.25 -6.02
N PRO A 61 -15.53 -1.94 -5.78
CA PRO A 61 -14.96 -0.63 -6.12
C PRO A 61 -14.66 -0.47 -7.61
N TRP A 62 -14.58 -1.56 -8.37
CA TRP A 62 -14.05 -1.57 -9.73
C TRP A 62 -14.87 -0.79 -10.76
N PRO A 63 -16.22 -0.88 -10.84
CA PRO A 63 -17.00 -0.15 -11.84
C PRO A 63 -16.88 1.37 -11.67
N THR A 64 -16.99 1.84 -10.43
CA THR A 64 -16.88 3.27 -10.10
C THR A 64 -15.46 3.79 -10.32
N THR A 65 -14.45 3.02 -9.92
CA THR A 65 -13.04 3.38 -10.14
C THR A 65 -12.73 3.43 -11.63
N ALA A 66 -13.14 2.42 -12.41
CA ALA A 66 -12.95 2.40 -13.86
C ALA A 66 -13.65 3.58 -14.55
N PHE A 67 -14.85 3.95 -14.11
CA PHE A 67 -15.55 5.12 -14.63
C PHE A 67 -14.77 6.42 -14.38
N ILE A 68 -14.28 6.64 -13.15
CA ILE A 68 -13.47 7.82 -12.81
C ILE A 68 -12.17 7.85 -13.63
N LEU A 69 -11.50 6.70 -13.78
CA LEU A 69 -10.27 6.58 -14.56
C LEU A 69 -10.50 6.79 -16.07
N MET A 70 -11.65 6.37 -16.58
CA MET A 70 -12.06 6.65 -17.97
C MET A 70 -12.27 8.15 -18.18
N VAL A 71 -13.01 8.81 -17.28
CA VAL A 71 -13.22 10.28 -17.34
C VAL A 71 -11.88 11.02 -17.27
N ALA A 72 -11.00 10.62 -16.36
CA ALA A 72 -9.64 11.17 -16.29
C ALA A 72 -8.85 10.95 -17.59
N GLY A 73 -8.97 9.78 -18.23
CA GLY A 73 -8.34 9.49 -19.51
C GLY A 73 -8.85 10.37 -20.63
N PHE A 74 -10.17 10.58 -20.71
CA PHE A 74 -10.76 11.52 -21.65
C PHE A 74 -10.24 12.95 -21.45
N LEU A 75 -10.13 13.42 -20.21
CA LEU A 75 -9.59 14.76 -19.92
C LEU A 75 -8.17 14.93 -20.43
N VAL A 76 -7.33 13.89 -20.31
CA VAL A 76 -5.95 13.91 -20.83
C VAL A 76 -5.94 13.93 -22.36
N VAL A 77 -6.77 13.09 -23.02
CA VAL A 77 -6.86 13.05 -24.49
C VAL A 77 -7.38 14.35 -25.07
N PHE A 78 -8.35 14.99 -24.43
CA PHE A 78 -8.92 16.27 -24.84
C PHE A 78 -8.08 17.50 -24.43
N ALA A 79 -6.89 17.29 -23.83
CA ALA A 79 -6.00 18.39 -23.52
C ALA A 79 -5.65 19.17 -24.81
N PRO A 80 -5.55 20.52 -24.74
CA PRO A 80 -5.22 21.37 -25.89
C PRO A 80 -3.97 20.88 -26.64
N SER A 81 -3.97 20.98 -27.98
CA SER A 81 -2.88 20.47 -28.82
C SER A 81 -1.51 21.00 -28.44
N ILE A 82 -1.43 22.23 -27.91
CA ILE A 82 -0.18 22.85 -27.45
C ILE A 82 0.48 22.09 -26.29
N LEU A 83 -0.31 21.39 -25.47
CA LEU A 83 0.23 20.57 -24.37
C LEU A 83 0.76 19.21 -24.84
N TRP A 84 0.42 18.79 -26.07
CA TRP A 84 0.86 17.53 -26.67
C TRP A 84 2.20 17.66 -27.42
N GLU A 85 2.76 18.86 -27.52
CA GLU A 85 3.98 19.10 -28.27
C GLU A 85 5.24 18.73 -27.46
N GLY A 86 6.25 18.20 -28.16
CA GLY A 86 7.58 17.94 -27.59
C GLY A 86 7.60 16.95 -26.42
N ALA A 87 8.26 17.33 -25.33
CA ALA A 87 8.43 16.50 -24.13
C ALA A 87 7.17 16.45 -23.25
N ASN A 88 6.24 17.40 -23.42
CA ASN A 88 5.04 17.52 -22.57
C ASN A 88 4.09 16.33 -22.71
N ARG A 89 4.04 15.69 -23.89
CA ARG A 89 3.27 14.45 -24.11
C ARG A 89 3.63 13.33 -23.14
N TYR A 90 4.92 13.18 -22.81
CA TYR A 90 5.37 12.13 -21.91
C TYR A 90 4.97 12.44 -20.46
N PHE A 91 4.99 13.71 -20.07
CA PHE A 91 4.50 14.16 -18.76
C PHE A 91 2.99 13.98 -18.62
N LEU A 92 2.20 14.29 -19.66
CA LEU A 92 0.76 14.04 -19.67
C LEU A 92 0.44 12.55 -19.53
N ILE A 93 1.08 11.69 -20.32
CA ILE A 93 0.88 10.23 -20.24
C ILE A 93 1.31 9.71 -18.87
N ALA A 94 2.47 10.12 -18.37
CA ALA A 94 2.96 9.65 -17.07
C ALA A 94 2.08 10.13 -15.92
N SER A 95 1.55 11.37 -15.96
CA SER A 95 0.62 11.84 -14.94
C SER A 95 -0.71 11.08 -14.98
N TYR A 96 -1.19 10.70 -16.16
CA TYR A 96 -2.35 9.83 -16.30
C TYR A 96 -2.12 8.45 -15.68
N VAL A 97 -0.98 7.83 -15.95
CA VAL A 97 -0.62 6.54 -15.34
C VAL A 97 -0.52 6.67 -13.82
N LEU A 98 0.03 7.77 -13.29
CA LEU A 98 0.07 8.03 -11.85
C LEU A 98 -1.35 8.09 -11.27
N ILE A 99 -2.29 8.78 -11.93
CA ILE A 99 -3.69 8.86 -11.50
C ILE A 99 -4.34 7.47 -11.48
N ILE A 100 -4.07 6.63 -12.48
CA ILE A 100 -4.54 5.23 -12.51
C ILE A 100 -4.02 4.47 -11.29
N LEU A 101 -2.70 4.54 -11.05
CA LEU A 101 -2.08 3.86 -9.92
C LEU A 101 -2.63 4.36 -8.58
N CYS A 102 -2.83 5.67 -8.43
CA CYS A 102 -3.45 6.25 -7.24
C CYS A 102 -4.89 5.77 -7.04
N GLY A 103 -5.68 5.65 -8.11
CA GLY A 103 -7.05 5.13 -8.05
C GLY A 103 -7.08 3.66 -7.60
N VAL A 104 -6.21 2.83 -8.17
CA VAL A 104 -6.04 1.43 -7.76
C VAL A 104 -5.61 1.37 -6.28
N ALA A 105 -4.56 2.09 -5.90
CA ALA A 105 -4.07 2.10 -4.52
C ALA A 105 -5.13 2.58 -3.52
N ALA A 106 -5.89 3.62 -3.85
CA ALA A 106 -6.99 4.11 -3.03
C ALA A 106 -8.10 3.06 -2.85
N SER A 107 -8.46 2.33 -3.91
CA SER A 107 -9.43 1.24 -3.83
C SER A 107 -8.94 0.11 -2.91
N TYR A 108 -7.67 -0.30 -3.05
CA TYR A 108 -7.04 -1.29 -2.16
C TYR A 108 -7.03 -0.81 -0.70
N SER A 109 -6.69 0.46 -0.45
CA SER A 109 -6.69 1.05 0.89
C SER A 109 -8.08 1.03 1.54
N LEU A 110 -9.12 1.38 0.78
CA LEU A 110 -10.50 1.38 1.28
C LEU A 110 -11.01 -0.03 1.58
N VAL A 111 -10.72 -0.99 0.70
CA VAL A 111 -11.06 -2.41 0.92
C VAL A 111 -10.35 -2.95 2.16
N THR A 112 -9.07 -2.64 2.34
CA THR A 112 -8.32 -3.05 3.54
C THR A 112 -8.88 -2.39 4.81
N TRP A 113 -9.29 -1.13 4.74
CA TRP A 113 -9.87 -0.40 5.85
C TRP A 113 -11.22 -0.99 6.30
N GLU A 114 -12.06 -1.40 5.35
CA GLU A 114 -13.34 -2.04 5.65
C GLU A 114 -13.16 -3.47 6.18
N LYS A 115 -12.31 -4.29 5.54
CA LYS A 115 -12.11 -5.69 5.94
C LYS A 115 -11.46 -5.85 7.30
N ALA A 116 -10.65 -4.90 7.74
CA ALA A 116 -9.93 -4.95 9.01
C ALA A 116 -10.73 -4.35 10.19
N GLN A 117 -12.06 -4.28 10.12
CA GLN A 117 -12.88 -3.82 11.24
C GLN A 117 -12.56 -4.61 12.52
N GLY A 118 -12.24 -3.89 13.61
CA GLY A 118 -11.85 -4.47 14.89
C GLY A 118 -10.34 -4.70 15.08
N SER A 119 -9.52 -4.65 14.03
CA SER A 119 -8.07 -4.83 14.12
C SER A 119 -7.29 -3.51 13.98
N ARG A 120 -6.10 -3.44 14.61
CA ARG A 120 -5.13 -2.35 14.40
C ARG A 120 -4.71 -2.19 12.93
N LEU A 121 -4.84 -3.26 12.13
CA LEU A 121 -4.57 -3.27 10.69
C LEU A 121 -5.45 -2.29 9.89
N ARG A 122 -6.61 -1.89 10.43
CA ARG A 122 -7.47 -0.86 9.82
C ARG A 122 -6.72 0.45 9.57
N TRP A 123 -5.84 0.83 10.48
CA TRP A 123 -5.07 2.07 10.36
C TRP A 123 -4.06 2.02 9.22
N ALA A 124 -3.54 0.84 8.86
CA ALA A 124 -2.63 0.68 7.73
C ALA A 124 -3.31 1.03 6.39
N GLY A 125 -4.58 0.65 6.21
CA GLY A 125 -5.36 1.07 5.03
C GLY A 125 -5.55 2.58 4.97
N LEU A 126 -5.91 3.21 6.11
CA LEU A 126 -6.14 4.65 6.17
C LEU A 126 -4.86 5.47 5.97
N THR A 127 -3.76 5.12 6.62
CA THR A 127 -2.48 5.83 6.45
C THR A 127 -2.01 5.73 5.01
N ASN A 128 -2.15 4.57 4.39
CA ASN A 128 -1.74 4.39 3.00
C ASN A 128 -2.62 5.18 2.02
N LEU A 129 -3.92 5.28 2.29
CA LEU A 129 -4.81 6.18 1.53
C LEU A 129 -4.31 7.63 1.57
N ILE A 130 -3.92 8.14 2.74
CA ILE A 130 -3.39 9.50 2.89
C ILE A 130 -2.09 9.66 2.10
N VAL A 131 -1.17 8.71 2.22
CA VAL A 131 0.11 8.72 1.49
C VAL A 131 -0.12 8.74 -0.03
N VAL A 132 -1.04 7.92 -0.53
CA VAL A 132 -1.38 7.87 -1.96
C VAL A 132 -1.98 9.18 -2.45
N ILE A 133 -2.90 9.78 -1.68
CA ILE A 133 -3.51 11.08 -2.04
C ILE A 133 -2.45 12.18 -2.09
N LEU A 134 -1.54 12.23 -1.10
CA LEU A 134 -0.45 13.20 -1.06
C LEU A 134 0.52 12.98 -2.23
N CYS A 135 0.94 11.74 -2.49
CA CYS A 135 1.83 11.42 -3.61
C CYS A 135 1.19 11.76 -4.96
N GLY A 136 -0.08 11.41 -5.15
CA GLY A 136 -0.83 11.75 -6.36
C GLY A 136 -0.96 13.26 -6.55
N SER A 137 -1.28 13.99 -5.49
CA SER A 137 -1.40 15.46 -5.54
C SER A 137 -0.05 16.13 -5.84
N ILE A 138 1.01 15.74 -5.16
CA ILE A 138 2.36 16.30 -5.37
C ILE A 138 2.87 15.96 -6.78
N GLY A 139 2.73 14.70 -7.21
CA GLY A 139 3.18 14.26 -8.53
C GLY A 139 2.42 14.94 -9.68
N THR A 140 1.11 15.13 -9.53
CA THR A 140 0.30 15.84 -10.54
C THR A 140 0.62 17.34 -10.57
N LEU A 141 0.73 18.01 -9.41
CA LEU A 141 1.09 19.42 -9.34
C LEU A 141 2.49 19.69 -9.90
N ASP A 142 3.47 18.84 -9.58
CA ASP A 142 4.82 18.95 -10.14
C ASP A 142 4.80 18.76 -11.66
N SER A 143 4.05 17.76 -12.16
CA SER A 143 3.90 17.53 -13.60
C SER A 143 3.28 18.72 -14.33
N ILE A 144 2.23 19.33 -13.74
CA ILE A 144 1.60 20.54 -14.29
C ILE A 144 2.60 21.70 -14.31
N SER A 145 3.38 21.87 -13.24
CA SER A 145 4.44 22.89 -13.16
C SER A 145 5.49 22.70 -14.27
N TRP A 146 5.91 21.46 -14.53
CA TRP A 146 6.84 21.15 -15.61
C TRP A 146 6.26 21.45 -16.99
N VAL A 147 4.97 21.19 -17.21
CA VAL A 147 4.31 21.44 -18.49
C VAL A 147 4.12 22.94 -18.76
N ILE A 148 3.84 23.74 -17.74
CA ILE A 148 3.55 25.18 -17.89
C ILE A 148 4.82 26.03 -17.82
N SER A 149 5.67 25.76 -16.82
CA SER A 149 6.78 26.64 -16.44
C SER A 149 8.15 26.02 -16.71
N PHE A 150 8.22 24.76 -17.16
CA PHE A 150 9.47 23.99 -17.31
C PHE A 150 10.34 23.95 -16.05
N GLN A 151 9.70 24.00 -14.87
CA GLN A 151 10.36 24.00 -13.57
C GLN A 151 9.54 23.18 -12.57
N SER A 152 10.22 22.60 -11.58
CA SER A 152 9.56 21.89 -10.48
C SER A 152 8.76 22.86 -9.61
N PHE A 153 7.66 22.36 -9.03
CA PHE A 153 6.87 23.11 -8.07
C PHE A 153 7.65 23.41 -6.77
N ILE A 154 8.58 22.52 -6.41
CA ILE A 154 9.41 22.67 -5.21
C ILE A 154 10.72 23.37 -5.58
N PRO A 155 11.00 24.56 -5.03
CA PRO A 155 12.24 25.27 -5.32
C PRO A 155 13.45 24.45 -4.84
N GLY A 156 14.50 24.39 -5.67
CA GLY A 156 15.73 23.65 -5.37
C GLY A 156 15.76 22.22 -5.90
N ILE A 157 14.65 21.71 -6.44
CA ILE A 157 14.61 20.40 -7.11
C ILE A 157 14.69 20.61 -8.62
N ALA A 158 15.74 20.07 -9.25
CA ALA A 158 15.93 20.19 -10.69
C ALA A 158 15.32 19.03 -11.50
N THR A 159 14.91 17.95 -10.83
CA THR A 159 14.39 16.73 -11.47
C THR A 159 12.89 16.58 -11.24
N PRO A 160 12.12 16.09 -12.23
CA PRO A 160 10.70 15.84 -12.06
C PRO A 160 10.45 14.77 -10.98
N LEU A 161 9.52 15.05 -10.08
CA LEU A 161 9.16 14.18 -8.95
C LEU A 161 8.26 13.02 -9.37
N ILE A 162 7.78 13.01 -10.61
CA ILE A 162 6.83 12.03 -11.10
C ILE A 162 7.32 10.59 -10.97
N SER A 163 8.61 10.32 -11.22
CA SER A 163 9.20 8.98 -11.08
C SER A 163 9.24 8.53 -9.62
N LEU A 164 9.62 9.42 -8.70
CA LEU A 164 9.63 9.16 -7.27
C LEU A 164 8.21 8.84 -6.77
N THR A 165 7.24 9.69 -7.12
CA THR A 165 5.83 9.48 -6.72
C THR A 165 5.25 8.19 -7.29
N MET A 166 5.58 7.82 -8.53
CA MET A 166 5.22 6.53 -9.11
C MET A 166 5.74 5.35 -8.28
N VAL A 167 7.03 5.36 -7.93
CA VAL A 167 7.64 4.29 -7.13
C VAL A 167 6.97 4.17 -5.77
N LEU A 168 6.70 5.30 -5.10
CA LEU A 168 6.00 5.32 -3.82
C LEU A 168 4.58 4.73 -3.92
N VAL A 169 3.84 5.05 -4.99
CA VAL A 169 2.50 4.50 -5.21
C VAL A 169 2.55 3.01 -5.59
N VAL A 170 3.54 2.56 -6.35
CA VAL A 170 3.70 1.11 -6.61
C VAL A 170 4.02 0.36 -5.32
N PHE A 171 4.87 0.93 -4.46
CA PHE A 171 5.19 0.36 -3.16
C PHE A 171 3.97 0.34 -2.22
N SER A 172 3.12 1.38 -2.25
CA SER A 172 1.88 1.38 -1.48
C SER A 172 0.91 0.30 -1.93
N ILE A 173 0.77 0.08 -3.25
CA ILE A 173 -0.06 -1.01 -3.78
C ILE A 173 0.50 -2.36 -3.33
N TYR A 174 1.82 -2.55 -3.47
CA TYR A 174 2.48 -3.81 -3.10
C TYR A 174 2.31 -4.14 -1.62
N THR A 175 2.50 -3.16 -0.74
CA THR A 175 2.30 -3.35 0.70
C THR A 175 0.86 -3.70 1.06
N LEU A 176 -0.14 -3.04 0.44
CA LEU A 176 -1.55 -3.39 0.64
C LEU A 176 -1.88 -4.78 0.12
N TRP A 177 -1.30 -5.17 -1.01
CA TRP A 177 -1.50 -6.49 -1.59
C TRP A 177 -1.00 -7.59 -0.64
N ILE A 178 0.17 -7.42 -0.03
CA ILE A 178 0.69 -8.36 0.99
C ILE A 178 -0.26 -8.44 2.19
N VAL A 179 -0.69 -7.29 2.72
CA VAL A 179 -1.61 -7.25 3.87
C VAL A 179 -2.93 -7.96 3.54
N GLN A 180 -3.48 -7.74 2.35
CA GLN A 180 -4.70 -8.43 1.92
C GLN A 180 -4.52 -9.94 1.79
N LYS A 181 -3.35 -10.38 1.33
CA LYS A 181 -3.03 -11.81 1.22
C LYS A 181 -3.01 -12.51 2.59
N GLN A 182 -2.61 -11.82 3.65
CA GLN A 182 -2.63 -12.37 5.00
C GLN A 182 -4.05 -12.64 5.51
N PHE A 183 -5.03 -11.83 5.12
CA PHE A 183 -6.45 -12.07 5.46
C PHE A 183 -7.06 -13.25 4.68
N ALA A 184 -6.42 -13.72 3.61
CA ALA A 184 -6.89 -14.84 2.79
C ALA A 184 -6.33 -16.20 3.22
N GLY A 185 -5.59 -16.27 4.33
CA GLY A 185 -5.05 -17.52 4.88
C GLY A 185 -6.15 -18.53 5.23
N PRO A 186 -5.85 -19.85 5.21
CA PRO A 186 -6.82 -20.88 5.52
C PRO A 186 -7.35 -20.68 6.95
N ARG A 187 -8.69 -20.61 7.08
CA ARG A 187 -9.35 -20.72 8.38
C ARG A 187 -8.99 -22.10 8.95
N ARG A 188 -8.11 -22.13 9.93
CA ARG A 188 -7.92 -23.30 10.79
C ARG A 188 -9.01 -23.30 11.84
#